data_AF-A0A7J6H7X4-F1
#
_entry.id   AF-A0A7J6H7X4-F1
#
_cell.length_a   1.000
_cell.length_b   1.000
_cell.length_c   1.000
_cell.angle_alpha   90.00
_cell.angle_beta   90.00
_cell.angle_gamma   90.00
#
_symmetry.space_group_name_H-M   'P 1'
#
loop_
_entity.id
_entity.type
_entity.pdbx_description
1 polymer ?
#
loop_
_entity_poly.entity_id
_entity_poly.type
_entity_poly.pdbx_seq_one_letter_code
_entity_poly.pdbx_strand_id
1 'polypeptide(L)'
;MEPAPNDDDEWAQYEESFMPEEHNNEVEEPNIEVEEPNIEVEEPNIEVEEPPPKQKNTRDVAPQLLEKPPRLYEDIIDETEWTEFVASRLTKEWGVTRKKAQASKAKNIYPHRSGRGGARMVELQMEKELGHQLVKIDRADLWKRLRTNSKGELEGPAVEVAQRIIEYEKFWKERVRIELLLPFCD
;
A
#
# COMPACT_ATOMS: atom_id res chain seq x y z
N MET A 1 14.57 -61.75 12.35
CA MET A 1 14.09 -60.38 12.59
C MET A 1 15.14 -59.49 11.97
N GLU A 2 14.93 -59.13 10.70
CA GLU A 2 15.90 -58.40 9.89
C GLU A 2 15.62 -56.89 10.04
N PRO A 3 16.66 -56.04 10.14
CA PRO A 3 16.48 -54.60 10.24
C PRO A 3 16.09 -53.99 8.89
N ALA A 4 15.26 -52.94 8.93
CA ALA A 4 14.79 -52.22 7.75
C ALA A 4 15.94 -51.47 7.04
N PRO A 5 15.88 -51.28 5.71
CA PRO A 5 16.91 -50.57 4.94
C PRO A 5 16.87 -49.06 5.21
N ASN A 6 18.03 -48.41 5.21
CA ASN A 6 18.18 -46.96 5.38
C ASN A 6 17.79 -46.21 4.09
N ASP A 7 16.96 -45.17 4.21
CA ASP A 7 16.39 -44.35 3.13
C ASP A 7 17.35 -43.25 2.59
N ASP A 8 18.65 -43.34 2.86
CA ASP A 8 19.60 -42.25 2.58
C ASP A 8 20.27 -42.33 1.18
N ASP A 9 20.04 -43.38 0.39
CA ASP A 9 20.68 -43.58 -0.93
C ASP A 9 19.79 -43.19 -2.14
N GLU A 10 18.55 -42.75 -1.94
CA GLU A 10 17.59 -42.53 -3.05
C GLU A 10 17.69 -41.15 -3.72
N TRP A 11 18.37 -40.19 -3.09
CA TRP A 11 18.50 -38.82 -3.63
C TRP A 11 19.67 -38.62 -4.60
N ALA A 12 20.60 -39.58 -4.67
CA ALA A 12 21.81 -39.46 -5.50
C ALA A 12 21.55 -39.67 -7.00
N GLN A 13 20.39 -40.21 -7.40
CA GLN A 13 20.07 -40.48 -8.81
C GLN A 13 19.30 -39.35 -9.50
N TYR A 14 18.77 -38.38 -8.75
CA TYR A 14 17.94 -37.31 -9.30
C TYR A 14 18.72 -36.06 -9.74
N GLU A 15 19.95 -35.86 -9.26
CA GLU A 15 20.77 -34.67 -9.57
C GLU A 15 21.44 -34.73 -10.96
N GLU A 16 21.51 -35.90 -11.62
CA GLU A 16 22.30 -36.05 -12.86
C GLU A 16 21.49 -35.86 -14.16
N SER A 17 20.16 -35.64 -14.08
CA SER A 17 19.28 -35.62 -15.26
C SER A 17 18.76 -34.24 -15.68
N PHE A 18 19.06 -33.16 -14.96
CA PHE A 18 18.51 -31.83 -15.24
C PHE A 18 19.61 -30.82 -15.64
N MET A 19 20.12 -30.94 -16.87
CA MET A 19 20.78 -29.82 -17.55
C MET A 19 19.77 -29.12 -18.48
N PRO A 20 19.53 -27.81 -18.36
CA PRO A 20 18.70 -27.08 -19.32
C PRO A 20 19.52 -26.76 -20.58
N GLU A 21 18.99 -27.14 -21.74
CA GLU A 21 19.47 -26.67 -23.05
C GLU A 21 19.07 -25.19 -23.24
N GLU A 22 20.05 -24.33 -23.53
CA GLU A 22 19.82 -22.93 -23.90
C GLU A 22 19.21 -22.85 -25.31
N HIS A 23 17.93 -22.50 -25.39
CA HIS A 23 17.31 -22.10 -26.64
C HIS A 23 17.36 -20.58 -26.80
N ASN A 24 18.29 -20.11 -27.63
CA ASN A 24 18.31 -18.75 -28.16
C ASN A 24 17.18 -18.59 -29.18
N ASN A 25 16.14 -17.83 -28.84
CA ASN A 25 15.17 -17.30 -29.80
C ASN A 25 15.31 -15.78 -29.86
N GLU A 26 15.95 -15.29 -30.93
CA GLU A 26 15.86 -13.89 -31.33
C GLU A 26 14.41 -13.58 -31.74
N VAL A 27 13.79 -12.60 -31.07
CA VAL A 27 12.47 -12.08 -31.42
C VAL A 27 12.70 -10.81 -32.23
N GLU A 28 12.44 -10.86 -33.54
CA GLU A 28 12.40 -9.65 -34.38
C GLU A 28 11.10 -8.87 -34.10
N GLU A 29 11.23 -7.59 -33.76
CA GLU A 29 10.09 -6.68 -33.56
C GLU A 29 9.51 -6.24 -34.92
N PRO A 30 8.17 -6.23 -35.12
CA PRO A 30 7.58 -5.71 -36.34
C PRO A 30 7.58 -4.17 -36.34
N ASN A 31 8.14 -3.59 -37.41
CA ASN A 31 8.16 -2.16 -37.68
C ASN A 31 6.76 -1.69 -38.15
N ILE A 32 6.05 -0.93 -37.32
CA ILE A 32 4.75 -0.33 -37.66
C ILE A 32 4.95 1.18 -37.69
N GLU A 33 4.91 1.76 -38.89
CA GLU A 33 4.87 3.22 -39.08
C GLU A 33 3.44 3.71 -38.78
N VAL A 34 3.28 4.42 -37.67
CA VAL A 34 2.02 5.04 -37.25
C VAL A 34 2.05 6.50 -37.72
N GLU A 35 1.22 6.86 -38.70
CA GLU A 35 0.97 8.28 -39.03
C GLU A 35 0.10 8.90 -37.92
N GLU A 36 0.63 9.94 -37.27
CA GLU A 36 -0.07 10.68 -36.22
C GLU A 36 -1.19 11.57 -36.82
N PRO A 37 -2.44 11.50 -36.32
CA PRO A 37 -3.45 12.46 -36.72
C PRO A 37 -3.18 13.82 -36.06
N ASN A 38 -3.01 14.85 -36.89
CA ASN A 38 -2.87 16.23 -36.45
C ASN A 38 -4.23 16.78 -35.96
N ILE A 39 -4.48 16.69 -34.66
CA ILE A 39 -5.64 17.28 -33.98
C ILE A 39 -5.15 18.48 -33.20
N GLU A 40 -5.49 19.68 -33.65
CA GLU A 40 -5.30 20.91 -32.88
C GLU A 40 -6.29 20.91 -31.71
N VAL A 41 -5.81 20.47 -30.54
CA VAL A 41 -6.54 20.56 -29.27
C VAL A 41 -6.29 21.95 -28.69
N GLU A 42 -7.28 22.84 -28.76
CA GLU A 42 -7.27 24.06 -27.95
C GLU A 42 -7.37 23.65 -26.47
N GLU A 43 -6.30 23.88 -25.72
CA GLU A 43 -6.24 23.62 -24.28
C GLU A 43 -7.27 24.52 -23.55
N PRO A 44 -8.25 23.96 -22.82
CA PRO A 44 -9.09 24.78 -21.97
C PRO A 44 -8.24 25.30 -20.81
N ASN A 45 -8.12 26.62 -20.71
CA ASN A 45 -7.41 27.31 -19.64
C ASN A 45 -8.23 27.19 -18.33
N ILE A 46 -8.09 26.05 -17.66
CA ILE A 46 -8.62 25.82 -16.31
C ILE A 46 -7.50 26.21 -15.35
N GLU A 47 -7.67 27.35 -14.68
CA GLU A 47 -6.86 27.69 -13.51
C GLU A 47 -7.06 26.60 -12.45
N VAL A 48 -6.17 25.60 -12.46
CA VAL A 48 -6.07 24.63 -11.39
C VAL A 48 -5.51 25.38 -10.19
N GLU A 49 -6.39 25.85 -9.29
CA GLU A 49 -5.97 26.25 -7.95
C GLU A 49 -5.20 25.07 -7.35
N GLU A 50 -3.89 25.24 -7.17
CA GLU A 50 -3.04 24.24 -6.55
C GLU A 50 -3.65 23.84 -5.20
N PRO A 51 -3.77 22.53 -4.91
CA PRO A 51 -4.27 22.09 -3.61
C PRO A 51 -3.40 22.72 -2.52
N PRO A 52 -4.02 23.26 -1.44
CA PRO A 52 -3.30 24.04 -0.45
C PRO A 52 -2.10 23.23 0.07
N PRO A 53 -0.90 23.86 0.11
CA PRO A 53 0.32 23.15 0.46
C PRO A 53 0.13 22.46 1.81
N LYS A 54 0.56 21.20 1.89
CA LYS A 54 0.58 20.43 3.14
C LYS A 54 1.25 21.31 4.21
N GLN A 55 0.46 21.77 5.18
CA GLN A 55 0.90 22.71 6.21
C GLN A 55 2.08 22.09 6.98
N LYS A 56 3.31 22.39 6.52
CA LYS A 56 4.53 22.15 7.28
C LYS A 56 4.42 23.00 8.53
N ASN A 57 4.74 22.41 9.68
CA ASN A 57 4.70 22.95 11.03
C ASN A 57 5.01 24.47 11.09
N THR A 58 3.95 25.28 10.98
CA THR A 58 3.95 26.75 10.80
C THR A 58 4.35 27.53 12.03
N ARG A 59 4.30 26.88 13.19
CA ARG A 59 4.46 27.51 14.50
C ARG A 59 5.83 28.15 14.73
N ASP A 60 6.91 27.47 14.34
CA ASP A 60 8.28 27.94 14.60
C ASP A 60 8.83 28.81 13.46
N VAL A 61 8.12 28.84 12.32
CA VAL A 61 8.57 29.46 11.06
C VAL A 61 7.82 30.76 10.77
N ALA A 62 6.53 30.85 11.12
CA ALA A 62 5.71 32.03 10.88
C ALA A 62 4.59 32.13 11.95
N PRO A 63 4.87 32.67 13.15
CA PRO A 63 3.90 32.80 14.22
C PRO A 63 2.71 33.70 13.83
N GLN A 64 2.91 34.66 12.91
CA GLN A 64 1.83 35.53 12.41
C GLN A 64 0.69 34.77 11.71
N LEU A 65 0.92 33.54 11.22
CA LEU A 65 -0.12 32.71 10.61
C LEU A 65 -1.06 32.05 11.63
N LEU A 66 -0.80 32.22 12.94
CA LEU A 66 -1.62 31.67 14.02
C LEU A 66 -2.48 32.73 14.71
N GLU A 67 -2.42 34.00 14.29
CA GLU A 67 -3.17 35.10 14.92
C GLU A 67 -4.69 34.92 14.75
N LYS A 68 -5.12 34.42 13.58
CA LYS A 68 -6.53 34.18 13.26
C LYS A 68 -6.80 32.71 12.93
N PRO A 69 -8.02 32.23 13.20
CA PRO A 69 -8.42 30.88 12.77
C PRO A 69 -8.33 30.80 11.23
N PRO A 70 -8.10 29.60 10.67
CA PRO A 70 -8.13 29.42 9.22
C PRO A 70 -9.51 29.77 8.65
N ARG A 71 -9.55 30.34 7.44
CA ARG A 71 -10.78 30.80 6.75
C ARG A 71 -11.98 29.86 6.81
N LEU A 72 -11.76 28.55 6.73
CA LEU A 72 -12.83 27.54 6.80
C LEU A 72 -13.52 27.44 8.17
N TYR A 73 -12.93 28.00 9.22
CA TYR A 73 -13.41 27.94 10.59
C TYR A 73 -13.62 29.33 11.21
N GLU A 74 -13.42 30.42 10.45
CA GLU A 74 -13.60 31.80 10.93
C GLU A 74 -15.01 32.05 11.46
N ASP A 75 -16.03 31.49 10.80
CA ASP A 75 -17.44 31.65 11.20
C ASP A 75 -17.88 30.67 12.32
N ILE A 76 -17.02 29.72 12.70
CA ILE A 76 -17.35 28.62 13.61
C ILE A 76 -16.67 28.80 14.97
N ILE A 77 -15.46 29.38 14.98
CA ILE A 77 -14.61 29.48 16.16
C ILE A 77 -14.43 30.96 16.50
N ASP A 78 -14.78 31.31 17.74
CA ASP A 78 -14.56 32.66 18.25
C ASP A 78 -13.07 32.98 18.38
N GLU A 79 -12.69 34.24 18.16
CA GLU A 79 -11.29 34.69 18.22
C GLU A 79 -10.67 34.44 19.61
N THR A 80 -11.47 34.56 20.68
CA THR A 80 -11.03 34.27 22.05
C THR A 80 -10.72 32.79 22.23
N GLU A 81 -11.58 31.90 21.74
CA GLU A 81 -11.34 30.46 21.82
C GLU A 81 -10.13 30.03 20.98
N TRP A 82 -9.94 30.66 19.81
CA TRP A 82 -8.79 30.42 18.96
C TRP A 82 -7.48 30.82 19.65
N THR A 83 -7.43 32.00 20.27
CA THR A 83 -6.22 32.48 20.95
C THR A 83 -5.87 31.63 22.16
N GLU A 84 -6.85 31.22 22.97
CA GLU A 84 -6.66 30.27 24.07
C GLU A 84 -6.15 28.91 23.57
N PHE A 85 -6.75 28.38 22.50
CA PHE A 85 -6.32 27.15 21.87
C PHE A 85 -4.86 27.25 21.41
N VAL A 86 -4.50 28.31 20.66
CA VAL A 86 -3.13 28.53 20.19
C VAL A 86 -2.18 28.60 21.39
N ALA A 87 -2.48 29.41 22.41
CA ALA A 87 -1.67 29.51 23.62
C ALA A 87 -1.43 28.14 24.28
N SER A 88 -2.48 27.31 24.41
CA SER A 88 -2.39 25.96 24.98
C SER A 88 -1.43 25.06 24.16
N ARG A 89 -1.51 25.14 22.83
CA ARG A 89 -0.63 24.41 21.92
C ARG A 89 0.77 25.02 21.87
N LEU A 90 0.94 26.28 22.29
CA LEU A 90 2.22 26.98 22.39
C LEU A 90 3.04 26.62 23.63
N THR A 91 2.49 25.88 24.59
CA THR A 91 3.22 25.49 25.82
C THR A 91 4.38 24.53 25.56
N LYS A 92 5.44 24.62 26.41
CA LYS A 92 6.58 23.69 26.38
C LYS A 92 6.16 22.25 26.69
N GLU A 93 5.24 22.09 27.64
CA GLU A 93 4.68 20.79 28.03
C GLU A 93 3.99 20.09 26.85
N TRP A 94 3.18 20.83 26.09
CA TRP A 94 2.56 20.31 24.87
C TRP A 94 3.61 19.89 23.84
N GLY A 95 4.69 20.66 23.69
CA GLY A 95 5.81 20.31 22.83
C GLY A 95 6.45 18.96 23.18
N VAL A 96 6.63 18.68 24.48
CA VAL A 96 7.14 17.39 24.97
C VAL A 96 6.16 16.27 24.66
N THR A 97 4.87 16.46 24.98
CA THR A 97 3.81 15.48 24.70
C THR A 97 3.72 15.15 23.20
N ARG A 98 3.76 16.17 22.33
CA ARG A 98 3.77 16.01 20.87
C ARG A 98 4.97 15.21 20.40
N LYS A 99 6.19 15.54 20.86
CA LYS A 99 7.42 14.82 20.48
C LYS A 99 7.37 13.35 20.92
N LYS A 100 6.86 13.08 22.12
CA LYS A 100 6.65 11.71 22.62
C LYS A 100 5.69 10.93 21.72
N ALA A 101 4.55 11.51 21.34
CA ALA A 101 3.60 10.88 20.44
C ALA A 101 4.20 10.61 19.04
N GLN A 102 4.95 11.58 18.49
CA GLN A 102 5.65 11.42 17.22
C GLN A 102 6.70 10.30 17.28
N ALA A 103 7.49 10.23 18.36
CA ALA A 103 8.47 9.18 18.56
C ALA A 103 7.81 7.79 18.68
N SER A 104 6.66 7.69 19.36
CA SER A 104 5.89 6.43 19.40
C SER A 104 5.37 6.05 18.01
N LYS A 105 4.86 7.00 17.22
CA LYS A 105 4.40 6.75 15.85
C LYS A 105 5.54 6.29 14.93
N ALA A 106 6.73 6.86 15.08
CA ALA A 106 7.91 6.50 14.29
C ALA A 106 8.38 5.04 14.50
N LYS A 107 8.02 4.41 15.62
CA LYS A 107 8.31 2.99 15.89
C LYS A 107 7.41 2.03 15.12
N ASN A 108 6.38 2.52 14.41
CA ASN A 108 5.53 1.65 13.59
C ASN A 108 6.29 1.18 12.34
N ILE A 109 6.61 -0.12 12.31
CA ILE A 109 7.33 -0.80 11.23
C ILE A 109 6.47 -0.87 9.95
N TYR A 110 5.15 -0.90 10.09
CA TYR A 110 4.20 -1.09 9.00
C TYR A 110 3.20 0.09 8.91
N PRO A 111 3.67 1.29 8.52
CA PRO A 111 2.81 2.46 8.42
C PRO A 111 1.70 2.24 7.38
N HIS A 112 0.46 2.53 7.76
CA HIS A 112 -0.64 2.61 6.80
C HIS A 112 -0.47 3.87 5.94
N ARG A 113 -0.81 3.75 4.65
CA ARG A 113 -0.79 4.84 3.67
C ARG A 113 -2.18 5.36 3.32
N SER A 114 -3.23 4.79 3.88
CA SER A 114 -4.60 5.33 3.76
C SER A 114 -4.69 6.74 4.31
N GLY A 115 -5.47 7.58 3.61
CA GLY A 115 -5.85 8.91 4.09
C GLY A 115 -6.81 8.88 5.29
N ARG A 116 -7.56 9.98 5.48
CA ARG A 116 -8.45 10.21 6.63
C ARG A 116 -9.52 9.13 6.87
N GLY A 117 -9.80 8.30 5.88
CA GLY A 117 -10.81 7.25 5.93
C GLY A 117 -10.35 5.86 6.39
N GLY A 118 -9.04 5.66 6.60
CA GLY A 118 -8.51 4.37 7.06
C GLY A 118 -8.88 3.18 6.17
N ALA A 119 -9.02 2.00 6.79
CA ALA A 119 -9.38 0.76 6.13
C ALA A 119 -10.76 0.82 5.44
N ARG A 120 -11.76 1.43 6.09
CA ARG A 120 -13.13 1.50 5.56
C ARG A 120 -13.21 2.20 4.21
N MET A 121 -12.47 3.29 4.01
CA MET A 121 -12.47 3.95 2.71
C MET A 121 -11.71 3.17 1.64
N VAL A 122 -10.69 2.40 2.05
CA VAL A 122 -10.00 1.49 1.13
C VAL A 122 -10.93 0.35 0.71
N GLU A 123 -11.67 -0.23 1.65
CA GLU A 123 -12.69 -1.25 1.35
C GLU A 123 -13.73 -0.72 0.36
N LEU A 124 -14.35 0.42 0.63
CA LEU A 124 -15.35 1.02 -0.26
C LEU A 124 -14.81 1.28 -1.68
N GLN A 125 -13.54 1.69 -1.78
CA GLN A 125 -12.89 1.91 -3.06
C GLN A 125 -12.69 0.58 -3.81
N MET A 126 -12.25 -0.47 -3.11
CA MET A 126 -12.10 -1.82 -3.68
C MET A 126 -13.44 -2.43 -4.09
N GLU A 127 -14.50 -2.25 -3.29
CA GLU A 127 -15.87 -2.68 -3.63
C GLU A 127 -16.34 -2.01 -4.92
N LYS A 128 -16.08 -0.71 -5.07
CA LYS A 128 -16.41 0.03 -6.29
C LYS A 128 -15.62 -0.48 -7.50
N GLU A 129 -14.33 -0.76 -7.34
CA GLU A 129 -13.47 -1.35 -8.38
C GLU A 129 -13.96 -2.74 -8.82
N LEU A 130 -14.53 -3.54 -7.91
CA LEU A 130 -15.12 -4.85 -8.18
C LEU A 130 -16.58 -4.79 -8.66
N GLY A 131 -17.12 -3.60 -8.94
CA GLY A 131 -18.49 -3.43 -9.41
C GLY A 131 -19.57 -3.72 -8.36
N HIS A 132 -19.27 -3.47 -7.08
CA HIS A 132 -20.16 -3.70 -5.94
C HIS A 132 -20.67 -5.15 -5.83
N GLN A 133 -19.93 -6.13 -6.33
CA GLN A 133 -20.21 -7.51 -5.94
C GLN A 133 -20.11 -7.61 -4.42
N LEU A 134 -21.10 -8.23 -3.78
CA LEU A 134 -21.17 -8.47 -2.32
C LEU A 134 -20.13 -9.51 -1.87
N VAL A 135 -18.90 -9.38 -2.38
CA VAL A 135 -17.77 -10.19 -1.99
C VAL A 135 -17.13 -9.52 -0.80
N LYS A 136 -17.07 -10.24 0.31
CA LYS A 136 -16.28 -9.85 1.46
C LYS A 136 -14.82 -9.73 0.99
N ILE A 137 -14.27 -8.52 1.02
CA ILE A 137 -12.87 -8.28 0.67
C ILE A 137 -11.98 -9.09 1.61
N ASP A 138 -11.02 -9.81 1.02
CA ASP A 138 -10.07 -10.56 1.82
C ASP A 138 -9.18 -9.63 2.65
N ARG A 139 -8.92 -10.04 3.89
CA ARG A 139 -8.18 -9.20 4.85
C ARG A 139 -6.73 -9.02 4.43
N ALA A 140 -6.13 -10.00 3.76
CA ALA A 140 -4.76 -9.89 3.26
C ALA A 140 -4.69 -8.92 2.08
N ASP A 141 -5.68 -8.93 1.19
CA ASP A 141 -5.79 -7.95 0.11
C ASP A 141 -5.96 -6.53 0.63
N LEU A 142 -6.85 -6.33 1.61
CA LEU A 142 -7.01 -5.05 2.28
C LEU A 142 -5.72 -4.59 2.95
N TRP A 143 -5.01 -5.51 3.62
CA TRP A 143 -3.73 -5.21 4.27
C TRP A 143 -2.66 -4.76 3.27
N LYS A 144 -2.57 -5.43 2.11
CA LYS A 144 -1.68 -5.07 0.99
C LYS A 144 -2.04 -3.66 0.50
N ARG A 145 -3.31 -3.43 0.12
CA ARG A 145 -3.81 -2.15 -0.42
C ARG A 145 -3.59 -0.97 0.53
N LEU A 146 -3.75 -1.19 1.85
CA LEU A 146 -3.52 -0.17 2.88
C LEU A 146 -2.09 0.34 2.95
N ARG A 147 -1.12 -0.41 2.42
CA ARG A 147 0.32 -0.11 2.50
C ARG A 147 0.92 0.23 1.14
N THR A 148 0.17 0.00 0.08
CA THR A 148 0.52 0.41 -1.28
C THR A 148 0.58 1.94 -1.37
N ASN A 149 1.62 2.47 -2.00
CA ASN A 149 1.74 3.90 -2.28
C ASN A 149 0.84 4.29 -3.47
N SER A 150 0.78 5.58 -3.80
CA SER A 150 0.00 6.08 -4.93
C SER A 150 0.48 5.57 -6.30
N LYS A 151 1.71 5.05 -6.38
CA LYS A 151 2.28 4.42 -7.60
C LYS A 151 1.91 2.94 -7.73
N GLY A 152 1.26 2.34 -6.73
CA GLY A 152 0.94 0.92 -6.73
C GLY A 152 2.01 0.03 -6.09
N GLU A 153 3.04 0.60 -5.46
CA GLU A 153 4.17 -0.15 -4.92
C GLU A 153 4.12 -0.28 -3.40
N LEU A 154 4.68 -1.37 -2.88
CA LEU A 154 4.94 -1.58 -1.46
C LEU A 154 6.39 -1.20 -1.16
N GLU A 155 6.65 -0.63 0.01
CA GLU A 155 7.97 -0.16 0.41
C GLU A 155 8.33 -0.68 1.81
N GLY A 156 9.63 -0.85 2.04
CA GLY A 156 10.19 -1.21 3.33
C GLY A 156 9.77 -2.62 3.78
N PRO A 157 9.67 -2.87 5.10
CA PRO A 157 9.39 -4.20 5.65
C PRO A 157 8.05 -4.80 5.22
N ALA A 158 7.14 -4.00 4.67
CA ALA A 158 5.84 -4.47 4.18
C ALA A 158 5.98 -5.38 2.94
N VAL A 159 7.06 -5.25 2.17
CA VAL A 159 7.31 -6.04 0.95
C VAL A 159 7.45 -7.53 1.28
N GLU A 160 8.30 -7.87 2.25
CA GLU A 160 8.53 -9.27 2.67
C GLU A 160 7.27 -9.93 3.24
N VAL A 161 6.44 -9.15 3.95
CA VAL A 161 5.16 -9.66 4.47
C VAL A 161 4.19 -9.93 3.32
N ALA A 162 4.13 -9.04 2.32
CA ALA A 162 3.27 -9.24 1.15
C ALA A 162 3.71 -10.45 0.31
N GLN A 163 5.03 -10.66 0.15
CA GLN A 163 5.56 -11.85 -0.52
C GLN A 163 5.16 -13.13 0.21
N ARG A 164 5.32 -13.18 1.54
CA ARG A 164 4.86 -14.33 2.35
C ARG A 164 3.36 -14.58 2.22
N ILE A 165 2.55 -13.52 2.21
CA ILE A 165 1.10 -13.64 1.97
C ILE A 165 0.83 -14.33 0.63
N ILE A 166 1.51 -13.91 -0.45
CA ILE A 166 1.37 -14.50 -1.78
C ILE A 166 1.80 -15.97 -1.79
N GLU A 167 2.90 -16.30 -1.12
CA GLU A 167 3.38 -17.69 -0.98
C GLU A 167 2.36 -18.57 -0.26
N TYR A 168 1.80 -18.10 0.86
CA TYR A 168 0.74 -18.81 1.57
C TYR A 168 -0.50 -18.99 0.69
N GLU A 169 -0.93 -17.96 -0.04
CA GLU A 169 -2.06 -18.07 -0.98
C GLU A 169 -1.80 -19.14 -2.05
N LYS A 170 -0.59 -19.22 -2.60
CA LYS A 170 -0.20 -20.27 -3.55
C LYS A 170 -0.23 -21.66 -2.93
N PHE A 171 0.37 -21.82 -1.75
CA PHE A 171 0.39 -23.08 -1.02
C PHE A 171 -1.02 -23.59 -0.74
N TRP A 172 -1.91 -22.74 -0.22
CA TRP A 172 -3.29 -23.11 0.07
C TRP A 172 -4.07 -23.48 -1.19
N LYS A 173 -3.90 -22.74 -2.29
CA LYS A 173 -4.55 -23.06 -3.57
C LYS A 173 -4.11 -24.43 -4.09
N GLU A 174 -2.81 -24.72 -4.03
CA GLU A 174 -2.29 -26.02 -4.48
C GLU A 174 -2.78 -27.15 -3.58
N ARG A 175 -2.80 -26.95 -2.27
CA ARG A 175 -3.30 -27.96 -1.33
C ARG A 175 -4.79 -28.26 -1.55
N VAL A 176 -5.62 -27.23 -1.74
CA VAL A 176 -7.04 -27.39 -2.05
C VAL A 176 -7.24 -28.07 -3.41
N ARG A 177 -6.40 -27.75 -4.41
CA ARG A 177 -6.40 -28.44 -5.70
C ARG A 177 -6.11 -29.93 -5.53
N ILE A 178 -5.09 -30.30 -4.76
CA ILE A 178 -4.73 -31.69 -4.48
C ILE A 178 -5.86 -32.39 -3.73
N GLU A 179 -6.41 -31.78 -2.68
CA GLU A 179 -7.53 -32.33 -1.89
C GLU A 179 -8.79 -32.55 -2.74
N LEU A 180 -9.07 -31.67 -3.72
CA LEU A 180 -10.19 -31.81 -4.66
C LEU A 180 -9.91 -32.82 -5.80
N LEU A 181 -8.64 -33.11 -6.10
CA LEU A 181 -8.22 -34.06 -7.13
C LEU A 181 -7.98 -35.48 -6.59
N LEU A 182 -7.92 -35.67 -5.27
CA LEU A 182 -7.90 -37.01 -4.69
C LEU A 182 -9.32 -37.57 -4.76
N PRO A 183 -9.57 -38.63 -5.58
CA PRO A 183 -10.83 -39.34 -5.50
C PRO A 183 -10.97 -39.87 -4.08
N PHE A 184 -12.14 -39.66 -3.47
CA PHE A 184 -12.54 -40.38 -2.27
C PHE A 184 -12.50 -41.89 -2.61
N CYS A 185 -11.37 -42.53 -2.35
CA CYS A 185 -11.26 -43.97 -2.37
C CYS A 185 -11.87 -44.49 -1.07
N ASP A 186 -13.17 -44.79 -1.13
CA ASP A 186 -13.86 -45.71 -0.21
C ASP A 186 -13.60 -47.17 -0.61
#